data_AF-A0A5C3Q8Q3-F1
#
_entry.id   AF-A0A5C3Q8Q3-F1
#
_cell.length_a   1.000
_cell.length_b   1.000
_cell.length_c   1.000
_cell.angle_alpha   90.00
_cell.angle_beta   90.00
_cell.angle_gamma   90.00
#
_symmetry.space_group_name_H-M   'P 1'
#
loop_
_entity.id
_entity.type
_entity.pdbx_description
1 polymer ?
#
loop_
_entity_poly.entity_id
_entity_poly.type
_entity_poly.pdbx_seq_one_letter_code
_entity_poly.pdbx_strand_id
1 'polypeptide(L)'
;MAFISLTTRFLLLASYLAVLTFALDPWTPPLSTSGRYVVDASGNRFKLKSGNWHGASGTYNGEGDRNDAANHHSSENAHDIPLGLQYAFMDRIISEFEAAGINSIRLPFSNELLRMTHKVEDSC
;
A
#
# COMPACT_ATOMS: atom_id res chain seq x y z
N MET A 1 -51.60 -15.83 34.42
CA MET A 1 -50.22 -16.34 34.63
C MET A 1 -49.68 -16.69 33.25
N ALA A 2 -48.63 -16.11 32.66
CA ALA A 2 -47.65 -15.12 33.09
C ALA A 2 -47.26 -14.29 31.85
N PHE A 3 -47.21 -12.96 32.00
CA PHE A 3 -46.68 -12.04 31.00
C PHE A 3 -45.16 -12.07 31.07
N ILE A 4 -44.48 -12.58 30.03
CA ILE A 4 -43.03 -12.47 29.90
C ILE A 4 -42.74 -11.24 29.03
N SER A 5 -42.03 -10.30 29.65
CA SER A 5 -41.76 -8.94 29.19
C SER A 5 -41.03 -8.86 27.85
N LEU A 6 -41.61 -8.16 26.89
CA LEU A 6 -41.05 -7.87 25.56
C LEU A 6 -40.11 -6.64 25.56
N THR A 7 -39.46 -6.30 26.68
CA THR A 7 -38.68 -5.05 26.80
C THR A 7 -37.16 -5.23 26.82
N THR A 8 -36.62 -6.44 26.69
CA THR A 8 -35.17 -6.69 26.88
C THR A 8 -34.47 -7.38 25.70
N ARG A 9 -34.93 -7.14 24.46
CA ARG A 9 -34.26 -7.64 23.24
C ARG A 9 -33.97 -6.58 22.18
N PHE A 10 -34.02 -5.30 22.54
CA PHE A 10 -33.75 -4.19 21.61
C PHE A 10 -32.42 -3.45 21.85
N LEU A 11 -31.59 -3.91 22.77
CA LEU A 11 -30.32 -3.22 23.13
C LEU A 11 -29.04 -3.96 22.69
N LEU A 12 -29.13 -5.14 22.04
CA LEU A 12 -27.95 -5.95 21.69
C LEU A 12 -27.64 -6.05 20.19
N LEU A 13 -28.35 -5.33 19.32
CA LEU A 13 -28.12 -5.38 17.86
C LEU A 13 -27.53 -4.10 17.25
N ALA A 14 -27.21 -3.08 18.05
CA ALA A 14 -26.69 -1.80 17.57
C ALA A 14 -25.16 -1.67 17.64
N SER A 15 -24.44 -2.69 18.15
CA SER A 15 -23.02 -2.57 18.50
C SER A 15 -22.02 -3.19 17.51
N TYR A 16 -22.44 -3.70 16.34
CA TYR A 16 -21.53 -4.50 15.50
C TYR A 16 -21.45 -4.07 14.03
N LEU A 17 -21.36 -2.78 13.75
CA LEU A 17 -20.90 -2.27 12.44
C LEU A 17 -20.35 -0.84 12.58
N ALA A 18 -19.41 -0.63 13.48
CA ALA A 18 -18.47 0.49 13.32
C ALA A 18 -17.41 0.03 12.31
N VAL A 19 -17.65 0.27 11.02
CA VAL A 19 -16.57 0.24 10.03
C VAL A 19 -15.64 1.38 10.42
N LEU A 20 -14.43 1.08 10.88
CA LEU A 20 -13.40 2.08 11.09
C LEU A 20 -12.98 2.58 9.70
N THR A 21 -13.61 3.65 9.23
CA THR A 21 -13.12 4.38 8.07
C THR A 21 -11.89 5.15 8.53
N PHE A 22 -10.70 4.63 8.22
CA PHE A 22 -9.47 5.41 8.32
C PHE A 22 -9.50 6.46 7.21
N ALA A 23 -10.00 7.65 7.52
CA ALA A 23 -9.79 8.79 6.65
C ALA A 23 -8.34 9.27 6.84
N LEU A 24 -7.58 9.38 5.75
CA LEU A 24 -6.32 10.11 5.78
C LEU A 24 -6.63 11.56 6.19
N ASP A 25 -5.85 12.11 7.12
CA ASP A 25 -5.99 13.51 7.50
C ASP A 25 -5.87 14.39 6.24
N PRO A 26 -6.89 15.19 5.89
CA PRO A 26 -6.84 16.02 4.70
C PRO A 26 -5.70 17.04 4.84
N TRP A 27 -4.91 17.22 3.77
CA TRP A 27 -3.79 18.15 3.71
C TRP A 27 -3.92 19.09 2.52
N THR A 28 -3.29 20.28 2.60
CA THR A 28 -3.40 21.29 1.54
C THR A 28 -2.10 21.39 0.72
N PRO A 29 -2.09 21.10 -0.60
CA PRO A 29 -0.89 21.27 -1.42
C PRO A 29 -0.50 22.74 -1.67
N PRO A 30 0.79 23.05 -1.94
CA PRO A 30 1.93 22.11 -2.00
C PRO A 30 2.56 21.82 -0.63
N LEU A 31 3.35 20.75 -0.54
CA LEU A 31 4.21 20.49 0.61
C LEU A 31 5.49 21.34 0.53
N SER A 32 5.99 21.78 1.69
CA SER A 32 7.27 22.47 1.83
C SER A 32 7.99 22.05 3.13
N THR A 33 9.22 22.52 3.32
CA THR A 33 9.98 22.30 4.56
C THR A 33 9.98 23.55 5.44
N SER A 34 9.80 23.36 6.74
CA SER A 34 9.92 24.40 7.77
C SER A 34 10.71 23.85 8.95
N GLY A 35 11.97 24.31 9.08
CA GLY A 35 12.94 23.71 9.98
C GLY A 35 13.09 22.21 9.73
N ARG A 36 12.81 21.39 10.76
CA ARG A 36 12.89 19.91 10.67
C ARG A 36 11.60 19.24 10.19
N TYR A 37 10.56 20.00 9.86
CA TYR A 37 9.25 19.46 9.51
C TYR A 37 8.94 19.61 8.03
N VAL A 38 8.13 18.68 7.52
CA VAL A 38 7.36 18.87 6.30
C VAL A 38 6.02 19.49 6.71
N VAL A 39 5.60 20.53 6.00
CA VAL A 39 4.34 21.24 6.24
C VAL A 39 3.54 21.37 4.96
N ASP A 40 2.22 21.48 5.10
CA ASP A 40 1.30 21.78 4.02
C ASP A 40 1.23 23.30 3.74
N ALA A 41 0.43 23.72 2.75
CA ALA A 41 0.30 25.12 2.36
C ALA A 41 -0.31 26.03 3.45
N SER A 42 -1.01 25.46 4.43
CA SER A 42 -1.55 26.17 5.59
C SER A 42 -0.56 26.21 6.77
N GLY A 43 0.63 25.64 6.61
CA GLY A 43 1.66 25.54 7.65
C GLY A 43 1.43 24.40 8.65
N ASN A 44 0.45 23.53 8.40
CA ASN A 44 0.19 22.38 9.25
C ASN A 44 1.26 21.31 9.03
N ARG A 45 1.71 20.66 10.11
CA ARG A 45 2.70 19.59 10.00
C ARG A 45 2.12 18.39 9.25
N PHE A 46 2.77 18.00 8.17
CA PHE A 46 2.48 16.79 7.42
C PHE A 46 3.47 15.69 7.80
N LYS A 47 2.99 14.59 8.42
CA LYS A 47 3.84 13.46 8.79
C LYS A 47 3.74 12.36 7.73
N LEU A 48 4.88 12.00 7.16
CA LEU A 48 5.01 10.83 6.29
C LEU A 48 4.96 9.55 7.14
N LYS A 49 3.88 8.78 6.98
CA LYS A 49 3.76 7.39 7.44
C LYS A 49 3.99 6.52 6.21
N SER A 50 5.26 6.17 5.97
CA SER A 50 5.69 5.63 4.68
C SER A 50 5.95 4.13 4.69
N GLY A 51 5.63 3.49 3.56
CA GLY A 51 6.12 2.16 3.20
C GLY A 51 7.05 2.20 1.99
N ASN A 52 7.91 1.19 1.84
CA ASN A 52 8.65 0.96 0.58
C ASN A 52 7.96 -0.16 -0.19
N TRP A 53 7.65 0.08 -1.47
CA TRP A 53 7.13 -0.97 -2.35
C TRP A 53 8.22 -1.40 -3.33
N HIS A 54 8.87 -2.52 -3.03
CA HIS A 54 10.03 -3.05 -3.77
C HIS A 54 9.63 -3.84 -5.02
N GLY A 55 10.61 -4.17 -5.87
CA GLY A 55 10.48 -4.96 -7.10
C GLY A 55 10.90 -4.19 -8.35
N ALA A 56 10.37 -2.97 -8.52
CA ALA A 56 10.58 -2.12 -9.70
C ALA A 56 12.03 -1.65 -9.94
N SER A 57 12.92 -1.77 -8.96
CA SER A 57 14.36 -1.53 -9.15
C SER A 57 15.11 -2.73 -9.74
N GLY A 58 14.42 -3.85 -9.96
CA GLY A 58 15.01 -5.13 -10.33
C GLY A 58 15.47 -5.92 -9.10
N THR A 59 15.35 -7.24 -9.19
CA THR A 59 15.83 -8.20 -8.18
C THR A 59 16.90 -9.14 -8.74
N TYR A 60 17.24 -9.05 -10.03
CA TYR A 60 18.24 -9.90 -10.67
C TYR A 60 19.64 -9.67 -10.08
N ASN A 61 20.35 -10.73 -9.73
CA ASN A 61 21.67 -10.64 -9.08
C ASN A 61 22.81 -10.30 -10.06
N GLY A 62 22.54 -10.30 -11.37
CA GLY A 62 23.53 -9.95 -12.41
C GLY A 62 24.22 -11.15 -13.08
N GLU A 63 23.90 -12.38 -12.65
CA GLU A 63 24.52 -13.62 -13.15
C GLU A 63 23.46 -14.72 -13.35
N GLY A 64 23.68 -15.60 -14.32
CA GLY A 64 22.78 -16.72 -14.63
C GLY A 64 21.66 -16.39 -15.63
N ASP A 65 20.59 -17.18 -15.60
CA ASP A 65 19.36 -16.92 -16.36
C ASP A 65 18.47 -15.94 -15.58
N ARG A 66 18.10 -14.81 -16.21
CA ARG A 66 17.22 -13.78 -15.63
C ARG A 66 15.77 -14.24 -15.43
N ASN A 67 15.37 -15.36 -16.03
CA ASN A 67 14.03 -15.91 -15.81
C ASN A 67 14.00 -16.91 -14.64
N ASP A 68 15.17 -17.39 -14.19
CA ASP A 68 15.27 -18.32 -13.08
C ASP A 68 15.28 -17.56 -11.75
N ALA A 69 14.24 -17.77 -10.94
CA ALA A 69 14.09 -17.16 -9.63
C ALA A 69 15.31 -17.39 -8.71
N ALA A 70 16.05 -18.49 -8.87
CA ALA A 70 17.28 -18.73 -8.09
C ALA A 70 18.35 -17.65 -8.29
N ASN A 71 18.32 -16.95 -9.43
CA ASN A 71 19.26 -15.87 -9.78
C ASN A 71 18.77 -14.48 -9.34
N HIS A 72 17.72 -14.43 -8.51
CA HIS A 72 17.15 -13.18 -7.99
C HIS A 72 17.33 -13.08 -6.47
N HIS A 73 17.47 -11.84 -5.99
CA HIS A 73 17.50 -11.53 -4.58
C HIS A 73 16.27 -12.10 -3.88
N SER A 74 16.48 -12.83 -2.77
CA SER A 74 15.43 -13.54 -2.02
C SER A 74 14.60 -14.53 -2.84
N SER A 75 15.12 -14.96 -4.00
CA SER A 75 14.41 -15.82 -4.95
C SER A 75 13.10 -15.21 -5.47
N GLU A 76 13.00 -13.88 -5.49
CA GLU A 76 11.83 -13.14 -5.93
C GLU A 76 12.07 -12.60 -7.33
N ASN A 77 11.57 -13.26 -8.37
CA ASN A 77 11.58 -12.67 -9.71
C ASN A 77 10.49 -11.59 -9.80
N ALA A 78 10.91 -10.32 -9.73
CA ALA A 78 10.00 -9.18 -9.75
C ALA A 78 9.60 -8.75 -11.17
N HIS A 79 10.23 -9.29 -12.23
CA HIS A 79 10.05 -8.83 -13.61
C HIS A 79 10.11 -7.30 -13.77
N ASP A 80 10.97 -6.65 -12.97
CA ASP A 80 11.18 -5.20 -12.94
C ASP A 80 9.92 -4.36 -12.67
N ILE A 81 8.89 -4.94 -12.04
CA ILE A 81 7.67 -4.26 -11.58
C ILE A 81 7.54 -4.33 -10.05
N PRO A 82 6.70 -3.49 -9.41
CA PRO A 82 6.42 -3.62 -7.99
C PRO A 82 5.88 -5.03 -7.65
N LEU A 83 6.50 -5.69 -6.68
CA LEU A 83 6.13 -7.05 -6.26
C LEU A 83 4.71 -7.08 -5.68
N GLY A 84 4.03 -8.20 -5.83
CA GLY A 84 2.67 -8.40 -5.33
C GLY A 84 1.58 -8.20 -6.38
N LEU A 85 1.90 -7.54 -7.51
CA LEU A 85 0.95 -7.37 -8.62
C LEU A 85 0.55 -8.70 -9.28
N GLN A 86 1.36 -9.75 -9.12
CA GLN A 86 1.00 -11.11 -9.53
C GLN A 86 -0.05 -11.78 -8.63
N TYR A 87 -0.30 -11.22 -7.43
CA TYR A 87 -1.23 -11.79 -6.44
C TYR A 87 -2.48 -10.93 -6.24
N ALA A 88 -2.39 -9.61 -6.43
CA ALA A 88 -3.50 -8.70 -6.21
C ALA A 88 -3.43 -7.48 -7.14
N PHE A 89 -4.60 -6.99 -7.54
CA PHE A 89 -4.71 -5.75 -8.29
C PHE A 89 -4.24 -4.55 -7.46
N MET A 90 -3.73 -3.53 -8.16
CA MET A 90 -3.13 -2.33 -7.54
C MET A 90 -4.11 -1.58 -6.63
N ASP A 91 -5.39 -1.51 -6.99
CA ASP A 91 -6.44 -0.90 -6.17
C ASP A 91 -6.60 -1.61 -4.83
N ARG A 92 -6.58 -2.95 -4.83
CA ARG A 92 -6.61 -3.73 -3.58
C ARG A 92 -5.39 -3.45 -2.72
N ILE A 93 -4.19 -3.48 -3.30
CA ILE A 93 -2.94 -3.22 -2.56
C ILE A 93 -2.95 -1.82 -1.95
N ILE A 94 -3.34 -0.80 -2.71
CA ILE A 94 -3.44 0.59 -2.21
C ILE A 94 -4.46 0.68 -1.08
N SER A 95 -5.63 0.03 -1.21
CA SER A 95 -6.64 0.04 -0.15
C SER A 95 -6.14 -0.59 1.16
N GLU A 96 -5.30 -1.62 1.08
CA GLU A 96 -4.67 -2.26 2.25
C GLU A 96 -3.62 -1.33 2.89
N PHE A 97 -2.85 -0.57 2.09
CA PHE A 97 -1.94 0.46 2.62
C PHE A 97 -2.69 1.57 3.35
N GLU A 98 -3.78 2.06 2.79
CA GLU A 98 -4.64 3.05 3.43
C GLU A 98 -5.26 2.51 4.73
N ALA A 99 -5.76 1.26 4.71
CA ALA A 99 -6.29 0.58 5.90
C ALA A 99 -5.23 0.39 6.99
N ALA A 100 -3.95 0.19 6.61
CA ALA A 100 -2.82 0.15 7.53
C ALA A 100 -2.38 1.55 8.03
N GLY A 101 -3.00 2.62 7.53
CA GLY A 101 -2.68 4.00 7.90
C GLY A 101 -1.41 4.55 7.23
N ILE A 102 -0.94 3.92 6.16
CA ILE A 102 0.16 4.42 5.32
C ILE A 102 -0.39 5.52 4.42
N ASN A 103 0.31 6.66 4.35
CA ASN A 103 -0.11 7.83 3.56
C ASN A 103 0.90 8.23 2.47
N SER A 104 1.96 7.44 2.33
CA SER A 104 3.04 7.69 1.38
C SER A 104 3.75 6.38 1.06
N ILE A 105 4.14 6.20 -0.20
CA ILE A 105 4.91 5.04 -0.65
C ILE A 105 6.18 5.55 -1.33
N ARG A 106 7.33 5.04 -0.93
CA ARG A 106 8.56 5.16 -1.69
C ARG A 106 8.56 4.06 -2.75
N LEU A 107 8.62 4.46 -4.02
CA LEU A 107 8.73 3.58 -5.18
C LEU A 107 10.19 3.59 -5.70
N PRO A 108 11.01 2.58 -5.37
CA PRO A 108 12.30 2.38 -6.02
C PRO A 108 12.08 2.01 -7.49
N PHE A 109 12.94 2.51 -8.37
CA PHE A 109 12.89 2.23 -9.80
C PHE A 109 14.31 2.07 -10.35
N SER A 110 14.44 1.46 -11.52
CA SER A 110 15.69 1.37 -12.28
C SER A 110 15.62 2.22 -13.56
N ASN A 111 16.79 2.59 -14.11
CA ASN A 111 16.84 3.23 -15.42
C ASN A 111 16.35 2.31 -16.54
N GLU A 112 16.44 0.99 -16.34
CA GLU A 112 15.93 -0.02 -17.29
C GLU A 112 14.40 -0.02 -17.31
N LEU A 113 13.74 -0.01 -16.13
CA LEU A 113 12.27 0.08 -16.03
C LEU A 113 11.71 1.28 -16.81
N LEU A 114 12.37 2.44 -16.72
CA LEU A 114 11.93 3.65 -17.44
C LEU A 114 12.07 3.56 -18.97
N ARG A 115 12.80 2.57 -19.49
CA ARG A 115 13.15 2.43 -20.91
C ARG A 115 12.61 1.16 -21.55
N MET A 116 12.29 0.14 -20.75
CA MET A 116 11.84 -1.14 -21.26
C MET A 116 10.42 -1.03 -21.85
N THR A 117 10.23 -1.71 -22.97
CA THR A 117 8.94 -1.80 -23.67
C THR A 117 8.49 -3.23 -23.90
N HIS A 118 9.29 -4.21 -23.46
CA HIS A 118 8.90 -5.60 -23.52
C HIS A 118 7.72 -5.84 -22.57
N LYS A 119 6.79 -6.68 -23.00
CA LYS A 119 5.68 -7.07 -22.15
C LYS A 119 6.21 -7.97 -21.05
N VAL A 120 5.81 -7.70 -19.81
CA VAL A 120 5.93 -8.67 -18.73
C VAL A 120 4.92 -9.78 -19.01
N GLU A 121 5.35 -11.03 -18.98
CA GLU A 121 4.45 -12.17 -19.17
C GLU A 121 3.66 -12.42 -17.90
N ASP A 122 2.34 -12.55 -18.03
CA ASP A 122 1.46 -12.97 -16.94
C ASP A 122 1.54 -14.51 -16.83
N SER A 123 2.54 -15.01 -16.13
CA SER A 123 2.60 -16.43 -15.74
C SER A 123 1.69 -16.64 -14.52
N CYS A 124 0.41 -16.93 -14.79
CA CYS A 124 -0.48 -17.51 -13.78
C CYS A 124 -0.03 -18.90 -13.36
#